data_AF-A0AAV6BK52-F1
#
_entry.id   AF-A0AAV6BK52-F1
#
_cell.length_a   1.000
_cell.length_b   1.000
_cell.length_c   1.000
_cell.angle_alpha   90.00
_cell.angle_beta   90.00
_cell.angle_gamma   90.00
#
_symmetry.space_group_name_H-M   'P 1'
#
loop_
_entity.id
_entity.type
_entity.pdbx_description
1 polymer ?
#
loop_
_entity_poly.entity_id
_entity_poly.type
_entity_poly.pdbx_seq_one_letter_code
_entity_poly.pdbx_strand_id
1 'polypeptide(L)'
;MGKGSVNRRDFLRTTGTGALAVGVGAHVSRPRLAHAAAKKLRILQWVHFVPAYDEWFNKKYAVEWGQKNDTEVTVDNIGIAGINARAAAEVSAQKGHDL
;
A
#
# COMPACT_ATOMS: atom_id res chain seq x y z
N MET A 1 -18.27 -57.85 -24.35
CA MET A 1 -19.03 -56.58 -24.20
C MET A 1 -19.58 -56.53 -22.77
N GLY A 2 -19.32 -55.48 -22.00
CA GLY A 2 -19.87 -55.31 -20.64
C GLY A 2 -19.02 -54.38 -19.77
N LYS A 3 -19.16 -53.07 -19.95
CA LYS A 3 -18.39 -52.01 -19.26
C LYS A 3 -19.03 -51.79 -17.87
N GLY A 4 -18.39 -52.23 -16.79
CA GLY A 4 -18.88 -52.02 -15.42
C GLY A 4 -18.88 -50.53 -15.06
N SER A 5 -20.05 -49.96 -14.76
CA SER A 5 -20.20 -48.56 -14.40
C SER A 5 -19.66 -48.31 -12.99
N VAL A 6 -18.73 -47.35 -12.84
CA VAL A 6 -18.31 -46.88 -11.50
C VAL A 6 -19.50 -46.21 -10.83
N ASN A 7 -19.93 -46.75 -9.68
CA ASN A 7 -21.05 -46.24 -8.93
C ASN A 7 -20.61 -45.02 -8.10
N ARG A 8 -21.43 -43.95 -8.10
CA ARG A 8 -21.16 -42.69 -7.37
C ARG A 8 -20.88 -42.91 -5.88
N ARG A 9 -21.42 -43.99 -5.30
CA ARG A 9 -21.19 -44.38 -3.91
C ARG A 9 -19.81 -45.01 -3.67
N ASP A 10 -19.26 -45.76 -4.64
CA ASP A 10 -17.88 -46.27 -4.55
C ASP A 10 -16.87 -45.14 -4.70
N PHE A 11 -17.18 -44.13 -5.53
CA PHE A 11 -16.36 -42.92 -5.63
C PHE A 11 -16.32 -42.16 -4.30
N LEU A 12 -17.47 -41.92 -3.65
CA LEU A 12 -17.52 -41.23 -2.36
C LEU A 12 -16.85 -42.02 -1.23
N ARG A 13 -16.93 -43.36 -1.24
CA ARG A 13 -16.25 -44.20 -0.25
C ARG A 13 -14.73 -44.22 -0.45
N THR A 14 -14.27 -44.12 -1.70
CA THR A 14 -12.84 -44.06 -2.05
C THR A 14 -12.23 -42.68 -1.74
N THR A 15 -13.01 -41.60 -1.83
CA THR A 15 -12.54 -40.25 -1.49
C THR A 15 -12.59 -39.96 0.02
N GLY A 16 -13.44 -40.67 0.78
CA GLY A 16 -13.63 -40.44 2.22
C GLY A 16 -12.50 -40.93 3.14
N THR A 17 -11.63 -41.83 2.68
CA THR A 17 -10.54 -42.40 3.50
C THR A 17 -9.16 -41.77 3.24
N GLY A 18 -9.06 -40.81 2.33
CA GLY A 18 -7.78 -40.17 1.96
C GLY A 18 -7.43 -38.86 2.69
N ALA A 19 -8.28 -38.39 3.63
CA ALA A 19 -8.16 -37.03 4.20
C ALA A 19 -7.57 -36.96 5.62
N LEU A 20 -6.88 -37.99 6.11
CA LEU A 20 -6.30 -37.98 7.47
C LEU A 20 -4.79 -38.26 7.52
N ALA A 21 -4.05 -38.05 6.42
CA ALA A 21 -2.60 -38.22 6.39
C ALA A 21 -1.87 -37.04 5.72
N VAL A 22 -2.20 -35.79 6.05
CA VAL A 22 -1.30 -34.64 5.85
C VAL A 22 -0.65 -34.31 7.18
N GLY A 23 0.13 -35.27 7.69
CA GLY A 23 1.08 -35.03 8.76
C GLY A 23 2.22 -34.17 8.24
N VAL A 24 2.53 -33.08 8.97
CA VAL A 24 3.84 -32.38 8.95
C VAL A 24 4.31 -31.93 7.56
N GLY A 25 3.44 -31.25 6.82
CA GLY A 25 3.78 -30.70 5.51
C GLY A 25 3.01 -29.44 5.15
N ALA A 26 2.34 -28.81 6.12
CA ALA A 26 1.97 -27.42 5.98
C ALA A 26 3.27 -26.60 6.01
N HIS A 27 3.96 -26.59 4.87
CA HIS A 27 4.58 -25.38 4.37
C HIS A 27 3.45 -24.35 4.34
N VAL A 28 3.20 -23.77 5.52
CA VAL A 28 2.54 -22.49 5.67
C VAL A 28 3.47 -21.58 4.91
N SER A 29 3.20 -21.49 3.62
CA SER A 29 3.52 -20.38 2.75
C SER A 29 2.92 -19.19 3.48
N ARG A 30 3.63 -18.68 4.49
CA ARG A 30 3.33 -17.40 5.08
C ARG A 30 3.29 -16.49 3.86
N PRO A 31 2.16 -15.85 3.52
CA PRO A 31 2.17 -14.87 2.46
C PRO A 31 3.30 -13.93 2.81
N ARG A 32 4.34 -13.96 1.96
CA ARG A 32 5.52 -13.12 2.03
C ARG A 32 5.01 -11.76 2.43
N LEU A 33 5.44 -11.28 3.61
CA LEU A 33 5.16 -9.96 4.18
C LEU A 33 4.73 -9.05 3.04
N ALA A 34 3.41 -8.89 2.86
CA ALA A 34 2.92 -7.92 1.90
C ALA A 34 3.48 -6.63 2.47
N HIS A 35 4.55 -6.12 1.86
CA HIS A 35 5.09 -4.84 2.24
C HIS A 35 3.93 -3.90 1.98
N ALA A 36 3.27 -3.46 3.05
CA ALA A 36 2.19 -2.50 2.93
C ALA A 36 2.74 -1.37 2.06
N ALA A 37 1.97 -0.93 1.07
CA ALA A 37 2.40 0.17 0.22
C ALA A 37 2.94 1.29 1.11
N ALA A 38 4.17 1.74 0.84
CA ALA A 38 4.82 2.77 1.64
C ALA A 38 3.85 3.93 1.81
N LYS A 39 3.63 4.37 3.06
CA LYS A 39 2.75 5.51 3.32
C LYS A 39 3.33 6.70 2.57
N LYS A 40 2.48 7.48 1.91
CA LYS A 40 2.91 8.70 1.21
C LYS A 40 2.25 9.89 1.87
N LEU A 41 3.02 10.95 2.06
CA LEU A 41 2.56 12.24 2.55
C LEU A 41 3.04 13.32 1.57
N ARG A 42 2.10 13.97 0.89
CA ARG A 42 2.36 15.06 -0.05
C ARG A 42 1.92 16.37 0.59
N ILE A 43 2.84 17.33 0.65
CA ILE A 43 2.63 18.62 1.31
C ILE A 43 2.75 19.73 0.27
N LEU A 44 1.75 20.61 0.17
CA LEU A 44 1.83 21.86 -0.59
C LEU A 44 2.18 22.99 0.37
N GLN A 45 3.35 23.60 0.21
CA GLN A 45 3.78 24.70 1.06
C GLN A 45 4.00 25.97 0.24
N TRP A 46 3.74 27.13 0.84
CA TRP A 46 4.16 28.37 0.20
C TRP A 46 5.71 28.49 0.24
N VAL A 47 6.33 28.99 -0.84
CA VAL A 47 7.78 29.29 -0.93
C VAL A 47 8.20 30.29 0.16
N HIS A 48 8.93 29.85 1.17
CA HIS A 48 9.30 30.69 2.29
C HIS A 48 10.16 31.88 1.85
N PHE A 49 10.00 33.03 2.52
CA PHE A 49 10.77 34.25 2.19
C PHE A 49 12.28 34.09 2.43
N VAL A 50 12.67 33.09 3.21
CA VAL A 50 14.06 32.66 3.43
C VAL A 50 14.30 31.36 2.64
N PRO A 51 15.05 31.38 1.53
CA PRO A 51 15.26 30.18 0.70
C PRO A 51 15.92 29.00 1.44
N ALA A 52 16.78 29.29 2.42
CA ALA A 52 17.43 28.27 3.24
C ALA A 52 16.44 27.46 4.09
N TYR A 53 15.27 28.05 4.43
CA TYR A 53 14.22 27.33 5.15
C TYR A 53 13.61 26.25 4.27
N ASP A 54 13.23 26.58 3.02
CA ASP A 54 12.65 25.60 2.09
C ASP A 54 13.64 24.46 1.81
N GLU A 55 14.92 24.78 1.63
CA GLU A 55 15.94 23.75 1.44
C GLU A 55 16.04 22.81 2.65
N TRP A 56 16.10 23.36 3.87
CA TRP A 56 16.16 22.56 5.08
C TRP A 56 14.88 21.75 5.30
N PHE A 57 13.70 22.37 5.15
CA PHE A 57 12.43 21.74 5.43
C PHE A 57 12.16 20.60 4.44
N ASN A 58 12.31 20.88 3.14
CA ASN A 58 11.96 19.93 2.08
C ASN A 58 12.93 18.75 2.02
N LYS A 59 14.25 19.04 2.06
CA LYS A 59 15.27 18.02 1.76
C LYS A 59 15.79 17.30 3.01
N LYS A 60 15.64 17.91 4.18
CA LYS A 60 16.18 17.37 5.43
C LYS A 60 15.09 17.02 6.42
N TYR A 61 14.38 18.02 6.96
CA TYR A 61 13.44 17.80 8.05
C TYR A 61 12.29 16.86 7.67
N ALA A 62 11.59 17.15 6.57
CA ALA A 62 10.44 16.35 6.13
C ALA A 62 10.85 14.91 5.77
N VAL A 63 12.01 14.74 5.12
CA VAL A 63 12.56 13.43 4.74
C VAL A 63 12.96 12.62 5.98
N GLU A 64 13.70 13.21 6.91
CA GLU A 64 14.11 12.56 8.16
C GLU A 64 12.89 12.17 9.02
N TRP A 65 11.88 13.04 9.06
CA TRP A 65 10.60 12.72 9.71
C TRP A 65 9.92 11.54 9.00
N GLY A 66 9.86 11.56 7.67
CA GLY A 66 9.28 10.48 6.87
C GLY A 66 9.93 9.12 7.14
N GLN A 67 11.27 9.08 7.15
CA GLN A 67 12.05 7.88 7.46
C GLN A 67 11.73 7.32 8.86
N LYS A 68 11.58 8.20 9.86
CA LYS A 68 11.24 7.80 11.24
C LYS A 68 9.79 7.30 11.37
N ASN A 69 8.92 7.63 10.42
CA ASN A 69 7.49 7.33 10.47
C ASN A 69 7.03 6.34 9.38
N ASP A 70 7.97 5.67 8.72
CA ASP A 70 7.69 4.74 7.61
C ASP A 70 6.81 5.39 6.53
N THR A 71 7.14 6.64 6.19
CA THR A 71 6.37 7.50 5.29
C THR A 71 7.29 8.19 4.27
N GLU A 72 7.00 8.03 2.99
CA GLU A 72 7.60 8.80 1.91
C GLU A 72 6.97 10.19 1.88
N VAL A 73 7.76 11.23 2.18
CA VAL A 73 7.28 12.61 2.24
C VAL A 73 7.79 13.38 1.04
N THR A 74 6.90 14.09 0.35
CA THR A 74 7.24 15.03 -0.73
C THR A 74 6.66 16.40 -0.41
N VAL A 75 7.45 17.46 -0.61
CA VAL A 75 7.03 18.85 -0.39
C VAL A 75 7.16 19.61 -1.70
N ASP A 76 6.04 20.14 -2.19
CA ASP A 76 5.99 21.02 -3.35
C ASP A 76 5.78 22.46 -2.89
N ASN A 77 6.59 23.39 -3.40
CA ASN A 77 6.45 24.80 -3.06
C ASN A 77 5.68 25.59 -4.12
N ILE A 78 4.83 26.52 -3.68
CA ILE A 78 4.08 27.44 -4.52
C ILE A 78 4.22 28.88 -4.05
N GLY A 79 4.13 29.87 -4.94
CA GLY A 79 4.07 31.27 -4.51
C GLY A 79 2.83 31.55 -3.66
N ILE A 80 2.96 32.43 -2.66
CA ILE A 80 1.88 32.77 -1.72
C ILE A 80 0.58 33.23 -2.41
N ALA A 81 0.69 33.92 -3.55
CA ALA A 81 -0.46 34.38 -4.32
C ALA A 81 -1.31 33.23 -4.91
N GLY A 82 -0.70 32.06 -5.15
CA GLY A 82 -1.34 30.92 -5.81
C GLY A 82 -1.88 29.84 -4.87
N ILE A 83 -1.49 29.84 -3.59
CA ILE A 83 -1.73 28.71 -2.68
C ILE A 83 -3.23 28.42 -2.48
N ASN A 84 -4.04 29.47 -2.27
CA ASN A 84 -5.48 29.31 -2.05
C ASN A 84 -6.21 28.79 -3.30
N ALA A 85 -5.87 29.33 -4.47
CA ALA A 85 -6.47 28.89 -5.72
C ALA A 85 -6.10 27.43 -6.04
N ARG A 86 -4.84 27.05 -5.78
CA ARG A 86 -4.37 25.68 -5.96
C ARG A 86 -5.07 24.72 -4.99
N ALA A 87 -5.12 25.04 -3.71
CA ALA A 87 -5.80 24.22 -2.70
C ALA A 87 -7.29 24.04 -3.03
N ALA A 88 -7.99 25.10 -3.43
CA ALA A 88 -9.40 25.02 -3.84
C ALA A 88 -9.61 24.11 -5.06
N ALA A 89 -8.71 24.18 -6.05
CA ALA A 89 -8.76 23.30 -7.22
C ALA A 89 -8.51 21.83 -6.85
N GLU A 90 -7.55 21.57 -5.97
CA GLU A 90 -7.21 20.23 -5.48
C GLU A 90 -8.33 19.58 -4.68
N VAL A 91 -8.98 20.35 -3.80
CA VAL A 91 -10.17 19.92 -3.04
C VAL A 91 -11.33 19.62 -3.98
N SER A 92 -11.62 20.52 -4.92
CA SER A 92 -12.70 20.34 -5.90
C SER A 92 -12.50 19.10 -6.77
N ALA A 93 -11.25 18.85 -7.21
CA ALA A 93 -10.89 17.67 -7.97
C ALA A 93 -10.82 16.38 -7.14
N GLN A 94 -10.91 16.48 -5.81
CA GLN A 94 -10.64 15.41 -4.84
C GLN A 94 -9.28 14.72 -5.09
N LYS A 95 -8.32 15.50 -5.59
CA LYS A 95 -7.01 15.06 -6.05
C LYS A 95 -6.03 16.20 -5.83
N GLY A 96 -5.08 15.99 -4.93
CA GLY A 96 -4.10 17.02 -4.58
C GLY A 96 -3.34 16.61 -3.35
N HIS A 97 -2.61 17.54 -2.75
CA HIS A 97 -1.79 17.29 -1.57
C HIS A 97 -2.62 16.89 -0.36
N ASP A 98 -1.98 16.21 0.57
CA ASP A 98 -2.62 15.74 1.80
C ASP A 98 -2.60 16.84 2.88
N LEU A 99 -1.61 17.74 2.82
CA LEU A 99 -1.45 18.95 3.65
C LEU A 99 -1.22 20.20 2.79
#